data_AF-F0YGA1-F1
#
_entry.id   AF-F0YGA1-F1
#
_cell.length_a   1.000
_cell.length_b   1.000
_cell.length_c   1.000
_cell.angle_alpha   90.00
_cell.angle_beta   90.00
_cell.angle_gamma   90.00
#
_symmetry.space_group_name_H-M   'P 1'
#
loop_
_entity.id
_entity.type
_entity.pdbx_description
1 polymer ?
#
loop_
_entity_poly.entity_id
_entity_poly.type
_entity_poly.pdbx_seq_one_letter_code
_entity_poly.pdbx_strand_id
1 'polypeptide(L)' 'TDHVIEVVGWGESDELGAYWEIRNSWGEYWGDNGFAKVRRGLNDGLIEAHCTWVHP' A
#
# COMPACT_ATOMS: atom_id res chain seq x y z
N THR A 1 -0.43 0.73 -14.87
CA THR A 1 -0.95 -0.01 -13.71
C THR A 1 -1.44 -1.36 -14.18
N ASP A 2 -0.93 -2.43 -13.59
CA ASP A 2 -1.34 -3.83 -13.84
C ASP A 2 -2.11 -4.44 -12.65
N HIS A 3 -1.97 -3.85 -11.46
CA HIS A 3 -2.68 -4.26 -10.24
C HIS A 3 -3.20 -3.03 -9.47
N VAL A 4 -4.39 -3.14 -8.87
CA VAL A 4 -5.02 -2.08 -8.08
C VAL A 4 -5.21 -2.59 -6.65
N ILE A 5 -4.75 -1.78 -5.69
CA ILE A 5 -4.82 -2.05 -4.25
C ILE A 5 -5.47 -0.87 -3.52
N GLU A 6 -5.81 -1.07 -2.26
CA GLU A 6 -6.32 -0.01 -1.39
C GLU A 6 -5.24 0.42 -0.42
N VAL A 7 -5.00 1.73 -0.33
CA VAL A 7 -4.18 2.32 0.73
C VAL A 7 -5.08 2.58 1.93
N VAL A 8 -4.78 1.96 3.06
CA VAL A 8 -5.60 2.02 4.29
C VAL A 8 -4.95 2.86 5.39
N GLY A 9 -3.67 3.19 5.23
CA GLY A 9 -2.93 3.97 6.22
C GLY A 9 -1.51 4.26 5.78
N TRP A 10 -0.76 4.92 6.66
CA TRP A 10 0.66 5.20 6.49
C TRP A 10 1.35 5.27 7.84
N GLY A 11 2.66 5.10 7.84
CA GLY A 11 3.47 5.20 9.04
C GLY A 11 4.94 5.41 8.74
N GLU A 12 5.73 5.20 9.78
CA GLU A 12 7.19 5.20 9.77
C GLU A 12 7.67 4.17 10.79
N SER A 13 8.73 3.43 10.46
CA SER A 13 9.43 2.57 11.40
C SER A 13 10.93 2.65 11.20
N ASP A 14 11.70 2.31 12.23
CA ASP A 14 13.17 2.33 12.16
C ASP A 14 13.71 1.38 11.08
N GLU A 15 12.98 0.31 10.76
CA GLU A 15 13.39 -0.74 9.82
C GLU A 15 13.04 -0.41 8.36
N LEU A 16 11.87 0.17 8.12
CA LEU A 16 11.33 0.40 6.76
C LEU A 16 11.39 1.88 6.33
N GLY A 17 11.62 2.79 7.28
CA GLY A 17 11.36 4.21 7.08
C GLY A 17 9.88 4.48 6.84
N ALA A 18 9.57 5.54 6.10
CA ALA A 18 8.22 5.91 5.70
C ALA A 18 7.57 4.82 4.84
N TYR A 19 6.35 4.40 5.20
CA TYR A 19 5.59 3.40 4.44
C TYR A 19 4.11 3.75 4.26
N TRP A 20 3.51 3.17 3.22
CA TRP A 20 2.07 2.99 3.04
C TRP A 20 1.66 1.63 3.60
N GLU A 21 0.53 1.57 4.29
CA GLU A 21 -0.14 0.32 4.62
C GLU A 21 -1.21 0.05 3.57
N ILE A 22 -1.15 -1.13 2.96
CA ILE A 22 -2.02 -1.51 1.85
C ILE A 22 -2.83 -2.76 2.17
N ARG A 23 -4.06 -2.81 1.66
CA ARG A 23 -4.88 -4.02 1.63
C ARG A 23 -4.92 -4.58 0.21
N ASN A 24 -4.59 -5.85 0.08
CA ASN A 24 -4.64 -6.57 -1.19
C ASN A 24 -5.96 -7.37 -1.31
N SER A 25 -6.25 -7.86 -2.51
CA SER A 25 -7.48 -8.56 -2.87
C SER A 25 -7.29 -10.07 -3.11
N TRP A 26 -6.15 -10.63 -2.70
CA TRP A 26 -5.85 -12.06 -2.88
C TRP A 26 -6.35 -12.96 -1.75
N GLY A 27 -6.82 -12.40 -0.63
CA GLY A 27 -7.31 -13.12 0.53
C GLY A 27 -6.34 -13.10 1.71
N GLU A 28 -6.81 -13.50 2.89
CA GLU A 28 -6.08 -13.37 4.16
C GLU A 28 -4.81 -14.25 4.24
N TYR A 29 -4.70 -15.28 3.39
CA TYR A 29 -3.51 -16.13 3.34
C TYR A 29 -2.28 -15.44 2.75
N TRP A 30 -2.45 -14.28 2.13
CA TRP A 30 -1.35 -13.53 1.52
C TRP A 30 -0.85 -12.42 2.45
N GLY A 31 0.47 -12.28 2.54
CA GLY A 31 1.09 -11.21 3.33
C GLY A 31 0.78 -11.34 4.82
N ASP A 32 0.53 -10.21 5.46
CA ASP A 32 0.07 -10.15 6.85
C ASP A 32 -1.46 -10.06 6.85
N ASN A 33 -2.13 -11.22 6.85
CA ASN A 33 -3.60 -11.30 6.87
C ASN A 33 -4.29 -10.51 5.74
N GLY A 34 -3.69 -10.49 4.55
CA GLY A 34 -4.16 -9.73 3.38
C GLY A 34 -3.53 -8.34 3.21
N PHE A 35 -2.66 -7.93 4.14
CA PHE A 35 -2.02 -6.61 4.15
C PHE A 35 -0.53 -6.68 3.86
N ALA A 36 0.03 -5.52 3.48
CA ALA A 36 1.47 -5.33 3.33
C ALA A 36 1.86 -3.87 3.56
N LYS A 37 3.16 -3.64 3.73
CA LYS A 37 3.77 -2.31 3.78
C LYS A 37 4.59 -2.06 2.51
N VAL A 38 4.47 -0.88 1.93
CA VAL A 38 5.22 -0.45 0.74
C VAL A 38 5.95 0.84 1.05
N ARG A 39 7.21 1.00 0.59
CA ARG A 39 7.99 2.22 0.83
C ARG A 39 7.29 3.44 0.25
N ARG A 40 7.17 4.49 1.06
CA ARG A 40 6.46 5.73 0.73
C ARG A 40 7.46 6.85 0.44
N GLY A 41 7.11 7.73 -0.50
CA GLY A 41 7.89 8.89 -0.93
C GLY A 41 8.94 8.60 -2.00
N LEU A 42 8.99 7.37 -2.51
CA LEU A 42 9.94 6.93 -3.53
C LEU A 42 9.24 6.45 -4.81
N ASN A 43 7.91 6.53 -4.88
CA ASN A 43 7.10 5.95 -5.94
C ASN A 43 7.44 4.46 -6.21
N ASP A 44 7.69 3.70 -5.14
CA ASP A 44 8.08 2.28 -5.23
C ASP A 44 6.96 1.47 -5.87
N GLY A 45 7.29 0.64 -6.86
CA GLY A 45 6.28 -0.07 -7.66
C GLY A 45 5.25 0.83 -8.38
N LEU A 46 5.57 2.10 -8.61
CA LEU A 46 4.67 3.12 -9.18
C LEU A 46 3.41 3.40 -8.34
N ILE A 47 3.45 3.08 -7.04
CA ILE A 47 2.29 3.22 -6.14
C ILE A 47 1.79 4.66 -5.98
N GLU A 48 2.64 5.66 -6.25
CA GLU A 48 2.32 7.08 -6.14
C GLU A 48 2.01 7.75 -7.50
N ALA A 49 2.03 6.97 -8.59
CA ALA A 49 1.78 7.50 -9.94
C ALA A 49 0.29 7.64 -10.28
N HIS A 50 -0.56 6.78 -9.72
CA HIS A 50 -1.99 6.74 -10.01
C HIS A 50 -2.80 6.52 -8.73
N CYS A 51 -3.49 7.56 -8.28
CA CYS A 51 -4.35 7.52 -7.09
C CYS A 51 -5.73 8.08 -7.45
N THR A 52 -6.78 7.36 -7.05
CA THR A 52 -8.18 7.78 -7.15
C THR A 52 -8.79 7.70 -5.76
N TRP A 53 -9.62 8.68 -5.43
CA TRP A 53 -10.42 8.70 -4.21
C TRP A 53 -11.82 9.25 -4.54
N VAL A 54 -12.81 8.93 -3.71
CA VAL A 54 -14.20 9.36 -3.90
C VAL A 54 -14.80 9.79 -2.56
N HIS A 55 -15.61 10.86 -2.57
CA HIS A 55 -16.58 11.12 -1.51
C HIS A 55 -17.92 10.50 -1.95
N PRO A 56 -18.43 9.49 -1.23
CA PRO A 56 -19.70 8.84 -1.58
C PRO A 56 -20.90 9.77 -1.46
#